data_AF-A0A7Z6WHV9-F1
#
_entry.id   AF-A0A7Z6WHV9-F1
#
_cell.length_a   1.000
_cell.length_b   1.000
_cell.length_c   1.000
_cell.angle_alpha   90.00
_cell.angle_beta   90.00
_cell.angle_gamma   90.00
#
_symmetry.space_group_name_H-M   'P 1'
#
loop_
_entity.id
_entity.type
_entity.pdbx_description
1 polymer ?
#
loop_
_entity_poly.entity_id
_entity_poly.type
_entity_poly.pdbx_seq_one_letter_code
_entity_poly.pdbx_strand_id
1 'polypeptide(L)'
;MTSIQVKFDVVSSMNLENLQSLIETISRRYQLIHLYLADFNQRTNDCEITLVISSQDNNVKNFSDLQDLLRQCLKGTSELDQIEDDFDNQNIKTLQEAWKIIIDDLAENIIEWIEEEFEGE
;
A
#
# COMPACT_ATOMS: atom_id res chain seq x y z
N MET A 1 -2.43 -15.44 2.95
CA MET A 1 -2.79 -14.01 3.00
C MET A 1 -1.84 -13.33 3.97
N THR A 2 -1.09 -12.35 3.50
CA THR A 2 -0.18 -11.51 4.30
C THR A 2 -0.86 -10.17 4.52
N SER A 3 -0.75 -9.58 5.72
CA SER A 3 -1.36 -8.29 6.03
C SER A 3 -0.54 -7.52 7.06
N ILE A 4 -0.61 -6.20 6.99
CA ILE A 4 -0.08 -5.28 7.99
C ILE A 4 -1.17 -4.29 8.41
N GLN A 5 -0.94 -3.64 9.55
CA GLN A 5 -1.71 -2.50 10.01
C GLN A 5 -0.75 -1.35 10.24
N VAL A 6 -1.04 -0.20 9.63
CA VAL A 6 -0.21 1.01 9.74
C VAL A 6 -1.05 2.13 10.32
N LYS A 7 -0.44 2.90 11.21
CA LYS A 7 -1.04 4.05 11.86
C LYS A 7 -0.12 5.25 11.67
N PHE A 8 -0.67 6.35 11.17
CA PHE A 8 0.07 7.57 10.82
C PHE A 8 -0.80 8.81 11.02
N ASP A 9 -0.14 9.96 11.14
CA ASP A 9 -0.77 11.26 11.36
C ASP A 9 -0.57 12.15 10.12
N VAL A 10 -1.63 12.84 9.68
CA VAL A 10 -1.59 13.80 8.56
C VAL A 10 -2.01 15.17 9.07
N VAL A 11 -1.20 16.20 8.82
CA VAL A 11 -1.53 17.58 9.17
C VAL A 11 -2.50 18.14 8.13
N SER A 12 -3.80 17.95 8.39
CA SER A 12 -4.86 18.36 7.47
C SER A 12 -6.20 18.48 8.20
N SER A 13 -7.09 19.31 7.65
CA SER A 13 -8.51 19.37 8.02
C SER A 13 -9.40 18.41 7.21
N MET A 14 -8.78 17.49 6.46
CA MET A 14 -9.43 16.43 5.67
C MET A 14 -10.58 15.77 6.43
N ASN A 15 -11.69 15.52 5.71
CA ASN A 15 -12.81 14.75 6.23
C ASN A 15 -12.76 13.28 5.76
N LEU A 16 -13.57 12.44 6.42
CA LEU A 16 -13.64 11.00 6.14
C LEU A 16 -14.06 10.66 4.70
N GLU A 17 -14.94 11.44 4.09
CA GLU A 17 -15.46 11.19 2.74
C GLU A 17 -14.34 11.36 1.69
N ASN A 18 -13.54 12.42 1.83
CA ASN A 18 -12.37 12.66 0.98
C ASN A 18 -11.35 11.52 1.12
N LEU A 19 -11.03 11.10 2.36
CA LEU A 19 -10.11 9.99 2.60
C LEU A 19 -10.62 8.69 1.97
N GLN A 20 -11.91 8.36 2.14
CA GLN A 20 -12.50 7.16 1.57
C GLN A 20 -12.45 7.19 0.03
N SER A 21 -12.72 8.34 -0.59
CA SER A 21 -12.61 8.51 -2.04
C SER A 21 -11.18 8.31 -2.55
N LEU A 22 -10.19 8.82 -1.81
CA LEU A 22 -8.77 8.59 -2.13
C LEU A 22 -8.41 7.11 -1.98
N ILE A 23 -8.80 6.46 -0.88
CA ILE A 23 -8.55 5.02 -0.67
C ILE A 23 -9.15 4.17 -1.79
N GLU A 24 -10.35 4.49 -2.29
CA GLU A 24 -10.92 3.82 -3.46
C GLU A 24 -10.07 4.00 -4.72
N THR A 25 -9.54 5.21 -4.93
CA THR A 25 -8.66 5.55 -6.06
C THR A 25 -7.36 4.76 -5.99
N ILE A 26 -6.71 4.74 -4.83
CA ILE A 26 -5.50 3.98 -4.56
C ILE A 26 -5.76 2.47 -4.73
N SER A 27 -6.88 1.96 -4.23
CA SER A 27 -7.25 0.54 -4.36
C SER A 27 -7.42 0.12 -5.84
N ARG A 28 -7.92 1.01 -6.69
CA ARG A 28 -8.02 0.75 -8.15
C ARG A 28 -6.66 0.75 -8.82
N ARG A 29 -5.71 1.54 -8.32
CA ARG A 29 -4.33 1.63 -8.80
C ARG A 29 -3.53 0.38 -8.42
N TYR A 30 -3.59 -0.02 -7.15
CA TYR A 30 -2.83 -1.16 -6.62
C TYR A 30 -3.71 -2.42 -6.49
N GLN A 31 -3.95 -3.08 -7.61
CA GLN A 31 -4.78 -4.30 -7.68
C GLN A 31 -4.19 -5.52 -6.96
N LEU A 32 -2.94 -5.42 -6.49
CA LEU A 32 -2.23 -6.47 -5.75
C LEU A 32 -2.67 -6.59 -4.28
N ILE A 33 -3.30 -5.54 -3.75
CA ILE A 33 -3.62 -5.41 -2.34
C ILE A 33 -5.10 -5.06 -2.11
N HIS A 34 -5.56 -5.31 -0.90
CA HIS A 34 -6.77 -4.72 -0.34
C HIS A 34 -6.36 -3.66 0.68
N LEU A 35 -7.01 -2.50 0.56
CA LEU A 35 -6.91 -1.41 1.53
C LEU A 35 -8.21 -1.30 2.31
N TYR A 36 -8.09 -1.24 3.63
CA TYR A 36 -9.21 -1.06 4.53
C TYR A 36 -8.90 0.03 5.55
N LEU A 37 -9.78 1.01 5.65
CA LEU A 37 -9.72 2.03 6.69
C LEU A 37 -10.24 1.43 8.00
N ALA A 38 -9.32 1.13 8.92
CA ALA A 38 -9.64 0.53 10.21
C ALA A 38 -10.08 1.57 11.25
N ASP A 39 -9.46 2.77 11.23
CA ASP A 39 -9.83 3.86 12.12
C ASP A 39 -9.49 5.22 11.49
N PHE A 40 -10.25 6.25 11.85
CA PHE A 40 -10.05 7.64 11.42
C PHE A 40 -10.47 8.59 12.54
N ASN A 41 -9.51 9.34 13.07
CA ASN A 41 -9.74 10.29 14.15
C ASN A 41 -9.31 11.70 13.73
N GLN A 42 -10.31 12.52 13.41
CA GLN A 42 -10.12 13.90 13.00
C GLN A 42 -10.03 14.84 14.21
N ARG A 43 -8.95 15.62 14.26
CA ARG A 43 -8.75 16.76 15.15
C ARG A 43 -8.80 18.05 14.31
N THR A 44 -8.72 19.20 14.98
CA THR A 44 -8.93 20.50 14.30
C THR A 44 -7.99 20.74 13.13
N ASN A 45 -6.73 20.31 13.22
CA ASN A 45 -5.71 20.50 12.17
C ASN A 45 -4.93 19.21 11.84
N ASP A 46 -5.31 18.08 12.45
CA ASP A 46 -4.58 16.82 12.33
C ASP A 46 -5.59 15.68 12.16
N CYS A 47 -5.23 14.68 11.38
CA CYS A 47 -5.98 13.44 11.24
C CYS A 47 -5.08 12.26 11.61
N GLU A 48 -5.54 11.41 12.52
CA GLU A 48 -4.87 10.15 12.83
C GLU A 48 -5.59 9.04 12.06
N ILE A 49 -4.87 8.33 11.19
CA ILE A 49 -5.40 7.32 10.27
C ILE A 49 -4.83 5.96 10.62
N THR A 50 -5.68 4.93 10.64
CA THR A 50 -5.23 3.53 10.71
C THR A 50 -5.71 2.76 9.49
N LEU A 51 -4.77 2.26 8.69
CA LEU A 51 -5.02 1.43 7.51
C LEU A 51 -4.63 -0.03 7.77
N VAL A 52 -5.41 -0.94 7.22
CA VAL A 52 -5.04 -2.35 7.08
C VAL A 52 -4.78 -2.62 5.60
N ILE A 53 -3.60 -3.15 5.31
CA ILE A 53 -3.13 -3.45 3.96
C ILE A 53 -2.88 -4.94 3.89
N SER A 54 -3.48 -5.62 2.92
CA SER A 54 -3.35 -7.08 2.78
C SER A 54 -3.19 -7.52 1.34
N SER A 55 -2.41 -8.59 1.12
CA SER A 55 -2.26 -9.20 -0.20
C SER A 55 -3.61 -9.74 -0.69
N GLN A 56 -3.93 -9.50 -1.96
CA GLN A 56 -5.06 -10.15 -2.63
C GLN A 56 -4.78 -11.65 -2.87
N ASP A 57 -5.84 -12.46 -2.87
CA ASP A 57 -5.74 -13.87 -3.26
C ASP A 57 -5.68 -13.98 -4.79
N ASN A 58 -4.45 -13.88 -5.32
CA ASN A 58 -4.18 -13.90 -6.75
C ASN A 58 -3.82 -15.31 -7.28
N ASN A 59 -4.05 -16.38 -6.51
CA ASN A 59 -3.65 -17.74 -6.87
C ASN A 59 -2.14 -17.90 -7.19
N VAL A 60 -1.28 -17.03 -6.66
CA VAL A 60 0.19 -17.11 -6.83
C VAL A 60 0.72 -18.34 -6.11
N LYS A 61 1.35 -19.27 -6.85
CA LYS A 61 1.86 -20.55 -6.28
C LYS A 61 3.37 -20.61 -6.20
N ASN A 62 4.07 -19.78 -6.97
CA ASN A 62 5.52 -19.74 -7.01
C ASN A 62 6.01 -18.31 -7.29
N PHE A 63 7.33 -18.10 -7.19
CA PHE A 63 7.94 -16.78 -7.38
C PHE A 63 7.82 -16.24 -8.81
N SER A 64 7.84 -17.11 -9.83
CA SER A 64 7.65 -16.69 -11.21
C SER A 64 6.24 -16.11 -11.41
N ASP A 65 5.22 -16.77 -10.87
CA ASP A 65 3.83 -16.27 -10.91
C ASP A 65 3.74 -14.88 -10.24
N LEU A 66 4.46 -14.69 -9.12
CA LEU A 66 4.50 -13.41 -8.41
C LEU A 66 5.17 -12.32 -9.24
N GLN A 67 6.31 -12.61 -9.86
CA GLN A 67 7.03 -11.65 -10.71
C GLN A 67 6.21 -11.23 -11.92
N ASP A 68 5.55 -12.19 -12.59
CA ASP A 68 4.69 -11.89 -13.73
C ASP A 68 3.50 -11.01 -13.32
N LEU A 69 2.91 -11.29 -12.15
CA LEU A 69 1.82 -10.50 -11.59
C LEU A 69 2.27 -9.08 -11.22
N LEU A 70 3.43 -8.92 -10.57
CA LEU A 70 4.01 -7.62 -10.24
C LEU A 70 4.20 -6.77 -11.50
N ARG A 71 4.82 -7.34 -12.54
CA ARG A 71 5.04 -6.67 -13.82
C ARG A 71 3.76 -6.34 -14.55
N GLN A 72 2.69 -7.12 -14.35
CA GLN A 72 1.39 -6.83 -14.93
C GLN A 72 0.71 -5.65 -14.22
N CYS A 73 0.75 -5.61 -12.89
CA CYS A 73 0.03 -4.62 -12.08
C CYS A 73 0.78 -3.29 -11.93
N LEU A 74 2.11 -3.32 -11.88
CA LEU A 74 2.98 -2.17 -11.60
C LEU A 74 3.85 -1.79 -12.81
N LYS A 75 3.42 -2.14 -14.02
CA LYS A 75 4.20 -1.87 -15.23
C LYS A 75 4.48 -0.37 -15.41
N GLY A 76 5.76 0.01 -15.46
CA GLY A 76 6.19 1.37 -15.75
C GLY A 76 5.99 2.33 -14.57
N THR A 77 6.04 1.79 -13.35
CA THR A 77 5.88 2.54 -12.10
C THR A 77 7.16 2.35 -11.28
N SER A 78 7.56 3.37 -10.51
CA SER A 78 8.80 3.32 -9.72
C SER A 78 8.76 2.28 -8.61
N GLU A 79 7.56 1.94 -8.14
CA GLU A 79 7.32 0.92 -7.12
C GLU A 79 7.72 -0.47 -7.62
N LEU A 80 7.57 -0.76 -8.91
CA LEU A 80 8.06 -2.03 -9.47
C LEU A 80 9.58 -2.12 -9.40
N ASP A 81 10.27 -1.06 -9.77
CA ASP A 81 11.74 -1.01 -9.75
C ASP A 81 12.25 -1.15 -8.30
N GLN A 82 11.62 -0.47 -7.34
CA GLN A 82 11.93 -0.60 -5.91
C GLN A 82 11.74 -2.03 -5.39
N ILE A 83 10.58 -2.64 -5.67
CA ILE A 83 10.28 -4.02 -5.24
C ILE A 83 11.26 -5.03 -5.87
N GLU A 84 11.59 -4.88 -7.16
CA GLU A 84 12.55 -5.76 -7.83
C GLU A 84 13.97 -5.59 -7.23
N ASP A 85 14.41 -4.36 -6.96
CA ASP A 85 15.68 -4.09 -6.28
C ASP A 85 15.72 -4.70 -4.87
N ASP A 86 14.63 -4.59 -4.12
CA ASP A 86 14.50 -5.18 -2.79
C ASP A 86 14.53 -6.72 -2.84
N PHE A 87 13.94 -7.32 -3.86
CA PHE A 87 13.99 -8.77 -4.06
C PHE A 87 15.40 -9.27 -4.35
N ASP A 88 16.19 -8.51 -5.10
CA ASP A 88 17.58 -8.86 -5.40
C ASP A 88 18.52 -8.65 -4.20
N ASN A 89 18.23 -7.65 -3.36
CA ASN A 89 19.03 -7.34 -2.18
C ASN A 89 18.67 -8.18 -0.95
N GLN A 90 17.43 -8.67 -0.87
CA GLN A 90 16.96 -9.50 0.23
C GLN A 90 17.05 -10.99 -0.13
N ASN A 91 17.58 -11.82 0.77
CA ASN A 91 17.65 -13.27 0.57
C ASN A 91 16.29 -13.94 0.85
N ILE A 92 15.28 -13.60 0.03
CA ILE A 92 13.89 -14.05 0.17
C ILE A 92 13.80 -15.56 -0.09
N LYS A 93 13.18 -16.31 0.84
CA LYS A 93 13.09 -17.78 0.75
C LYS A 93 11.67 -18.28 0.57
N THR A 94 10.68 -17.45 0.89
CA THR A 94 9.27 -17.83 0.86
C THR A 94 8.42 -16.76 0.19
N LEU A 95 7.29 -17.18 -0.39
CA LEU A 95 6.30 -16.25 -0.93
C LEU A 95 5.71 -15.33 0.15
N GLN A 96 5.65 -15.80 1.39
CA GLN A 96 5.16 -14.98 2.50
C GLN A 96 6.10 -13.79 2.78
N GLU A 97 7.41 -14.03 2.74
CA GLU A 97 8.41 -12.95 2.85
C GLU A 97 8.33 -11.99 1.67
N ALA A 98 8.19 -12.50 0.43
CA ALA A 98 8.03 -11.67 -0.76
C ALA A 98 6.79 -10.77 -0.67
N TRP A 99 5.64 -11.33 -0.29
CA TRP A 99 4.41 -10.56 -0.09
C TRP A 99 4.53 -9.54 1.02
N LYS A 100 5.34 -9.80 2.05
CA LYS A 100 5.57 -8.83 3.11
C LYS A 100 6.32 -7.61 2.58
N ILE A 101 7.41 -7.82 1.83
CA ILE A 101 8.18 -6.74 1.20
C ILE A 101 7.28 -5.91 0.28
N ILE A 102 6.54 -6.56 -0.62
CA ILE A 102 5.60 -5.86 -1.52
C ILE A 102 4.60 -4.99 -0.73
N ILE A 103 4.02 -5.53 0.34
CA ILE A 103 3.04 -4.79 1.13
C ILE A 103 3.71 -3.63 1.88
N ASP A 104 4.90 -3.83 2.43
CA ASP A 104 5.64 -2.80 3.16
C ASP A 104 6.01 -1.65 2.20
N ASP A 105 6.54 -1.95 1.00
CA ASP A 105 6.90 -0.95 -0.02
C ASP A 105 5.67 -0.18 -0.53
N LEU A 106 4.57 -0.89 -0.82
CA LEU A 106 3.33 -0.24 -1.23
C LEU A 106 2.73 0.60 -0.10
N ALA A 107 2.88 0.19 1.16
CA ALA A 107 2.36 0.96 2.30
C ALA A 107 3.03 2.33 2.40
N GLU A 108 4.34 2.40 2.21
CA GLU A 108 5.09 3.67 2.22
C GLU A 108 4.57 4.62 1.13
N ASN A 109 4.50 4.15 -0.12
CA ASN A 109 3.97 4.94 -1.25
C ASN A 109 2.52 5.40 -1.03
N ILE A 110 1.68 4.57 -0.39
CA ILE A 110 0.29 4.91 -0.09
C ILE A 110 0.19 6.00 0.97
N ILE A 111 1.02 5.92 2.00
CA ILE A 111 1.07 6.94 3.06
C ILE A 111 1.54 8.25 2.47
N GLU A 112 2.61 8.25 1.68
CA GLU A 112 3.11 9.44 1.00
C GLU A 112 2.03 10.07 0.11
N TRP A 113 1.32 9.28 -0.69
CA TRP A 113 0.24 9.82 -1.53
C TRP A 113 -0.89 10.43 -0.68
N ILE A 114 -1.28 9.80 0.42
CA ILE A 114 -2.29 10.37 1.33
C ILE A 114 -1.77 11.67 1.96
N GLU A 115 -0.51 11.72 2.37
CA GLU A 115 0.09 12.93 2.92
C GLU A 115 0.12 14.06 1.87
N GLU A 116 0.64 13.81 0.67
CA GLU A 116 0.76 14.79 -0.42
C GLU A 116 -0.58 15.33 -0.92
N GLU A 117 -1.62 14.49 -1.01
CA GLU A 117 -2.95 14.92 -1.48
C GLU A 117 -3.58 15.93 -0.51
N PHE A 118 -3.22 15.88 0.77
CA PHE A 118 -3.84 16.68 1.82
C PHE A 118 -2.87 17.65 2.51
N GLU A 119 -1.60 17.69 2.11
CA GLU A 119 -0.61 18.64 2.60
C GLU A 119 -0.94 20.05 2.08
N GLY A 120 -1.35 20.94 2.98
CA GLY A 120 -1.61 22.36 2.67
C GLY A 120 -3.08 22.74 2.46
N GLU A 121 -4.03 21.85 2.74
CA GLU A 121 -5.46 22.18 2.89
C GLU A 121 -5.80 22.92 4.20
#